data_AF-A0A2V5M805-F1
#
_entry.id   AF-A0A2V5M805-F1
#
_cell.length_a   1.000
_cell.length_b   1.000
_cell.length_c   1.000
_cell.angle_alpha   90.00
_cell.angle_beta   90.00
_cell.angle_gamma   90.00
#
_symmetry.space_group_name_H-M   'P 1'
#
loop_
_entity.id
_entity.type
_entity.pdbx_description
1 polymer ?
#
loop_
_entity_poly.entity_id
_entity_poly.type
_entity_poly.pdbx_seq_one_letter_code
_entity_poly.pdbx_strand_id
1 'polypeptide(L)'
;MRLPDLDKILSAMLHTHPGISDLNFSVGHALQVESFGELKPALIDPPIDNLTPYQTERIALALMQGDRRLMYDYLTGGSCDLSYSL
;
A
#
# COMPACT_ATOMS: atom_id res chain seq x y z
N MET A 1 -6.09 -1.41 -10.74
CA MET A 1 -5.97 -2.44 -9.69
C MET A 1 -7.35 -2.70 -9.11
N ARG A 2 -7.76 -3.97 -9.01
CA ARG A 2 -8.97 -4.37 -8.30
C ARG A 2 -8.59 -4.75 -6.86
N LEU A 3 -9.55 -4.71 -5.94
CA LEU A 3 -9.30 -5.02 -4.53
C LEU A 3 -8.65 -6.42 -4.33
N PRO A 4 -9.11 -7.50 -5.00
CA PRO A 4 -8.47 -8.81 -4.84
C PRO A 4 -7.02 -8.88 -5.35
N ASP A 5 -6.64 -8.00 -6.29
CA ASP A 5 -5.25 -7.91 -6.75
C ASP A 5 -4.39 -7.24 -5.69
N LEU A 6 -4.93 -6.21 -5.02
CA LEU A 6 -4.27 -5.53 -3.91
C LEU A 6 -4.11 -6.49 -2.72
N ASP A 7 -5.15 -7.24 -2.35
CA ASP A 7 -5.09 -8.21 -1.25
C ASP A 7 -3.94 -9.20 -1.41
N LYS A 8 -3.75 -9.73 -2.63
CA LYS A 8 -2.63 -10.63 -2.93
C LYS A 8 -1.28 -9.97 -2.69
N ILE A 9 -1.14 -8.70 -3.07
CA ILE A 9 0.09 -7.93 -2.84
C ILE A 9 0.31 -7.72 -1.35
N LEU A 10 -0.72 -7.29 -0.60
CA LEU A 10 -0.63 -7.06 0.84
C LEU A 10 -0.29 -8.35 1.59
N SER A 11 -0.97 -9.46 1.28
CA SER A 11 -0.66 -10.77 1.84
C SER A 11 0.77 -11.20 1.53
N ALA A 12 1.23 -11.03 0.29
CA ALA A 12 2.61 -11.35 -0.08
C ALA A 12 3.61 -10.53 0.72
N MET A 13 3.38 -9.21 0.88
CA MET A 13 4.24 -8.33 1.69
C MET A 13 4.33 -8.80 3.15
N LEU A 14 3.23 -9.22 3.76
CA LEU A 14 3.19 -9.71 5.15
C LEU A 14 4.02 -10.99 5.39
N HIS A 15 4.39 -11.71 4.34
CA HIS A 15 5.23 -12.92 4.43
C HIS A 15 6.71 -12.65 4.13
N THR A 16 7.11 -11.41 3.84
CA THR A 16 8.49 -11.10 3.42
C THR A 16 9.49 -11.00 4.57
N HIS A 17 9.06 -10.54 5.74
CA HIS A 17 9.91 -10.33 6.91
C HIS A 17 9.18 -10.70 8.21
N PRO A 18 9.88 -11.13 9.26
CA PRO A 18 9.28 -11.31 10.58
C PRO A 18 8.98 -9.95 11.25
N GLY A 19 7.98 -9.92 12.14
CA GLY A 19 7.70 -8.74 12.98
C GLY A 19 7.31 -7.49 12.20
N ILE A 20 6.58 -7.65 11.10
CA ILE A 20 6.06 -6.53 10.30
C ILE A 20 5.01 -5.77 11.10
N SER A 21 5.19 -4.45 11.21
CA SER A 21 4.22 -3.53 11.81
C SER A 21 3.45 -2.75 10.75
N ASP A 22 4.14 -2.32 9.69
CA ASP A 22 3.60 -1.40 8.70
C ASP A 22 3.93 -1.85 7.28
N LEU A 23 3.00 -1.58 6.35
CA LEU A 23 3.18 -1.70 4.92
C LEU A 23 3.26 -0.30 4.33
N ASN A 24 4.32 0.01 3.58
CA ASN A 24 4.54 1.34 3.04
C ASN A 24 4.59 1.32 1.51
N PHE A 25 3.96 2.33 0.90
CA PHE A 25 3.88 2.53 -0.54
C PHE A 25 4.30 3.96 -0.86
N SER A 26 5.42 4.11 -1.55
CA SER A 26 5.97 5.42 -1.91
C SER A 26 6.41 5.45 -3.35
N VAL A 27 6.12 6.55 -4.05
CA VAL A 27 6.55 6.75 -5.44
C VAL A 27 8.07 6.71 -5.53
N GLY A 28 8.62 6.07 -6.56
CA GLY A 28 10.07 5.98 -6.75
C GLY A 28 10.74 4.84 -6.00
N HIS A 29 10.00 4.10 -5.17
CA HIS A 29 10.53 3.09 -4.26
C HIS A 29 9.86 1.74 -4.49
N ALA A 30 10.53 0.67 -4.08
CA ALA A 30 9.93 -0.66 -4.03
C ALA A 30 8.74 -0.68 -3.07
N LEU A 31 7.97 -1.76 -3.10
CA LEU A 31 7.11 -2.09 -1.95
C LEU A 31 7.97 -2.21 -0.70
N GLN A 32 7.53 -1.66 0.42
CA GLN A 32 8.31 -1.64 1.65
C GLN A 32 7.48 -2.14 2.83
N VAL A 33 8.16 -2.77 3.79
CA VAL A 33 7.59 -3.11 5.09
C VAL A 33 8.48 -2.54 6.17
N GLU A 34 7.87 -2.11 7.27
CA GLU A 34 8.59 -1.84 8.51
C GLU A 34 8.66 -3.12 9.33
N SER A 35 9.88 -3.58 9.62
CA SER A 35 10.15 -4.78 10.41
C SER A 35 11.13 -4.43 11.53
N PHE A 36 10.68 -4.57 12.78
CA PHE A 36 11.43 -4.19 13.97
C PHE A 36 11.97 -2.75 13.96
N GLY A 37 11.18 -1.80 13.44
CA GLY A 37 11.56 -0.38 13.36
C GLY A 37 12.47 -0.02 12.18
N GLU A 38 12.75 -0.97 11.28
CA GLU A 38 13.55 -0.75 10.09
C GLU A 38 12.71 -0.90 8.82
N LEU A 39 12.80 0.09 7.92
CA LEU A 39 12.14 0.05 6.63
C LEU A 39 12.95 -0.83 5.64
N LYS A 40 12.33 -1.92 5.16
CA LYS A 40 12.95 -2.92 4.29
C LYS A 40 12.13 -3.10 3.01
N PRO A 41 12.76 -3.43 1.86
CA PRO A 41 12.02 -3.79 0.67
C PRO A 41 11.23 -5.09 0.88
N ALA A 42 9.99 -5.12 0.41
CA ALA A 42 9.14 -6.29 0.36
C ALA A 42 9.47 -7.10 -0.91
N LEU A 43 10.20 -8.20 -0.72
CA LEU A 43 10.66 -9.06 -1.81
C LEU A 43 9.53 -10.00 -2.29
N ILE A 44 8.68 -9.51 -3.17
CA ILE A 44 7.58 -10.28 -3.78
C ILE A 44 7.96 -10.79 -5.18
N ASP A 45 7.24 -11.80 -5.70
CA ASP A 45 7.44 -12.37 -7.03
C ASP A 45 6.19 -12.16 -7.92
N PRO A 46 6.29 -11.45 -9.06
CA PRO A 46 7.49 -10.77 -9.59
C PRO A 46 7.88 -9.54 -8.76
N PRO A 47 9.17 -9.15 -8.75
CA PRO A 47 9.64 -7.99 -8.00
C PRO A 47 9.04 -6.69 -8.53
N ILE A 48 8.69 -5.80 -7.59
CA ILE A 48 8.26 -4.43 -7.88
C ILE A 48 9.25 -3.49 -7.22
N ASP A 49 10.30 -3.13 -7.98
CA ASP A 49 11.41 -2.32 -7.47
C ASP A 49 11.10 -0.82 -7.42
N ASN A 50 10.07 -0.37 -8.15
CA ASN A 50 9.71 1.04 -8.21
C ASN A 50 8.20 1.23 -8.49
N LEU A 51 7.50 1.83 -7.53
CA LEU A 51 6.13 2.29 -7.71
C LEU A 51 6.08 3.61 -8.48
N THR A 52 5.35 3.59 -9.59
CA THR A 52 5.02 4.80 -10.34
C THR A 52 3.95 5.63 -9.61
N PRO A 53 3.85 6.95 -9.88
CA PRO A 53 2.77 7.78 -9.35
C PRO A 53 1.38 7.18 -9.60
N TYR A 54 1.16 6.65 -10.81
CA TYR A 54 -0.09 6.00 -11.17
C TYR A 54 -0.36 4.76 -10.31
N GLN A 55 0.63 3.90 -10.07
CA GLN A 55 0.43 2.70 -9.24
C GLN A 55 0.10 3.07 -7.79
N THR A 56 0.82 4.03 -7.19
CA THR A 56 0.55 4.50 -5.83
C THR A 56 -0.85 5.10 -5.71
N GLU A 57 -1.27 5.92 -6.68
CA GLU A 57 -2.66 6.43 -6.74
C GLU A 57 -3.66 5.29 -6.86
N ARG A 58 -3.40 4.30 -7.72
CA ARG A 58 -4.30 3.14 -7.89
C ARG A 58 -4.43 2.31 -6.62
N ILE A 59 -3.41 2.23 -5.78
CA ILE A 59 -3.47 1.57 -4.46
C ILE A 59 -4.34 2.39 -3.51
N ALA A 60 -4.07 3.70 -3.38
CA ALA A 60 -4.85 4.59 -2.51
C ALA A 60 -6.35 4.58 -2.88
N LEU A 61 -6.68 4.74 -4.16
CA LEU A 61 -8.05 4.70 -4.66
C LEU A 61 -8.72 3.33 -4.50
N ALA A 62 -7.95 2.24 -4.59
CA ALA A 62 -8.47 0.91 -4.34
C ALA A 62 -8.85 0.72 -2.86
N LEU A 63 -8.03 1.22 -1.92
CA LEU A 63 -8.32 1.19 -0.48
C LEU A 63 -9.54 2.05 -0.12
N MET A 64 -9.69 3.22 -0.73
CA MET A 64 -10.83 4.12 -0.49
C MET A 64 -12.17 3.57 -1.05
N GLN A 65 -12.13 2.61 -1.97
CA GLN A 65 -13.30 1.94 -2.57
C GLN A 65 -14.40 2.88 -3.11
N GLY A 66 -14.03 4.08 -3.55
CA GLY A 66 -14.99 5.08 -4.05
C GLY A 66 -15.86 5.74 -2.97
N ASP A 67 -15.51 5.59 -1.68
CA ASP A 67 -16.16 6.30 -0.60
C ASP A 67 -16.02 7.82 -0.80
N ARG A 68 -17.15 8.51 -0.93
CA ARG A 68 -17.19 9.93 -1.27
C ARG A 68 -16.58 10.81 -0.19
N ARG A 69 -16.66 10.40 1.08
CA ARG A 69 -16.08 11.15 2.21
C ARG A 69 -14.56 11.03 2.17
N LEU A 70 -14.04 9.80 2.07
CA LEU A 70 -12.59 9.57 1.99
C LEU A 70 -11.96 10.30 0.80
N MET A 71 -12.63 10.25 -0.36
CA MET A 71 -12.19 10.96 -1.55
C MET A 71 -12.20 12.49 -1.37
N TYR A 72 -13.22 13.04 -0.72
CA TYR A 72 -13.28 14.47 -0.42
C TYR A 72 -12.17 14.89 0.54
N ASP A 73 -11.99 14.14 1.63
CA ASP A 73 -10.94 14.38 2.63
C ASP A 73 -9.55 14.33 1.96
N TYR A 74 -9.30 13.31 1.14
CA TYR A 74 -8.04 13.14 0.40
C TYR A 74 -7.77 14.30 -0.57
N LEU A 75 -8.76 14.69 -1.39
CA LEU A 75 -8.58 15.72 -2.41
C LEU A 75 -8.48 17.14 -1.85
N THR A 76 -9.14 17.41 -0.71
CA THR A 76 -9.21 18.76 -0.13
C THR A 76 -8.22 18.96 1.02
N GLY A 77 -7.98 17.93 1.83
CA GLY A 77 -7.07 17.94 2.96
C GLY A 77 -5.70 17.33 2.66
N GLY A 78 -5.55 16.59 1.56
CA GLY A 78 -4.30 15.90 1.20
C GLY A 78 -4.09 14.54 1.87
N SER A 79 -5.02 14.10 2.72
CA SER A 79 -4.99 12.80 3.40
C SER A 79 -6.39 12.32 3.79
N CYS A 80 -6.52 11.03 4.07
CA CYS A 80 -7.72 10.46 4.68
C CYS A 80 -7.35 9.21 5.49
N ASP A 81 -8.17 8.89 6.50
CA ASP A 81 -7.99 7.71 7.33
C ASP A 81 -9.12 6.70 7.11
N LEU A 82 -8.75 5.43 6.99
CA LEU A 82 -9.67 4.31 6.85
C LEU A 82 -9.11 3.07 7.56
N SER A 83 -10.00 2.14 7.93
CA SER A 83 -9.61 0.81 8.42
C SER A 83 -9.68 -0.20 7.29
N TYR A 84 -8.70 -1.09 7.23
CA TYR A 84 -8.63 -2.19 6.26
C TYR A 84 -8.39 -3.52 6.97
N SER A 85 -9.05 -4.59 6.52
CA SER A 85 -8.84 -5.95 7.03
C SER A 85 -8.61 -6.89 5.85
N LEU A 86 -7.56 -7.70 5.95
CA LEU A 86 -7.26 -8.82 5.05
C LEU A 86 -7.99 -10.09 5.47
#